data_AF-A0A359LXJ4-F1
#
_entry.id   AF-A0A359LXJ4-F1
#
_cell.length_a   1.000
_cell.length_b   1.000
_cell.length_c   1.000
_cell.angle_alpha   90.00
_cell.angle_beta   90.00
_cell.angle_gamma   90.00
#
_symmetry.space_group_name_H-M   'P 1'
#
loop_
_entity.id
_entity.type
_entity.pdbx_description
1 polymer ?
#
loop_
_entity_poly.entity_id
_entity_poly.type
_entity_poly.pdbx_seq_one_letter_code
_entity_poly.pdbx_strand_id
1 'polypeptide(L)'
;MPDLLRATPELATEYARWFVNRRAYTRQSDTPHPASGRHYYYRPKKNGAEAEVATWDIQRHLEGRITLGLYAINPRTQRVKWMAIDADYRRALEDLLKLQFELGQAGIQAALEQSRRGGHLWILFESPVPAKQARIYIRHLAGKLSVEVKGSGNTEGIELFPKQDRVPDGQFGNAIRGPLGVHRAAGKRYWFYGAGYDLAAQMEYLRSLRRVSETQLTDLVATVPAESEPEPSRVGPPSSDRPHFQILDYVEVRRRVGRNWVTQCPSCAAAGHDRSQDNLAISVEEPWKYLCWAGCTKEQIRAALGAPSTAIPKAVSK
;
A
#
# COMPACT_ATOMS: atom_id res chain seq x y z
N MET A 1 -31.32 0.60 -14.06
CA MET A 1 -30.10 0.02 -13.46
C MET A 1 -28.93 0.69 -14.14
N PRO A 2 -27.99 1.37 -13.44
CA PRO A 2 -26.80 1.88 -14.12
C PRO A 2 -26.10 0.68 -14.76
N ASP A 3 -25.74 0.79 -16.04
CA ASP A 3 -25.07 -0.27 -16.78
C ASP A 3 -23.92 -0.83 -15.94
N LEU A 4 -24.02 -2.12 -15.58
CA LEU A 4 -22.89 -2.79 -14.96
C LEU A 4 -21.77 -2.79 -16.00
N LEU A 5 -20.81 -1.89 -15.82
CA LEU A 5 -19.54 -1.89 -16.55
C LEU A 5 -19.01 -3.33 -16.55
N ARG A 6 -18.94 -3.96 -17.74
CA ARG A 6 -18.39 -5.30 -17.93
C ARG A 6 -16.96 -5.18 -18.43
N ALA A 7 -16.03 -5.83 -17.74
CA ALA A 7 -14.66 -5.92 -18.19
C ALA A 7 -14.47 -7.23 -18.97
N THR A 8 -13.96 -7.15 -20.20
CA THR A 8 -13.70 -8.36 -20.98
C THR A 8 -12.43 -9.08 -20.49
N PRO A 9 -12.27 -10.39 -20.78
CA PRO A 9 -11.04 -11.12 -20.48
C PRO A 9 -9.78 -10.49 -21.10
N GLU A 10 -9.91 -9.86 -22.26
CA GLU A 10 -8.82 -9.18 -22.99
C GLU A 10 -8.35 -7.94 -22.22
N LEU A 11 -9.30 -7.11 -21.76
CA LEU A 11 -9.01 -5.93 -20.92
C LEU A 11 -8.34 -6.35 -19.62
N ALA A 12 -8.81 -7.42 -18.99
CA ALA A 12 -8.20 -7.94 -17.77
C ALA A 12 -6.78 -8.50 -18.00
N THR A 13 -6.55 -9.14 -19.13
CA THR A 13 -5.21 -9.64 -19.52
C THR A 13 -4.25 -8.50 -19.82
N GLU A 14 -4.74 -7.43 -20.45
CA GLU A 14 -3.96 -6.21 -20.68
C GLU A 14 -3.64 -5.47 -19.38
N TYR A 15 -4.63 -5.28 -18.51
CA TYR A 15 -4.42 -4.73 -17.17
C TYR A 15 -3.38 -5.54 -16.38
N ALA A 16 -3.44 -6.88 -16.46
CA ALA A 16 -2.47 -7.76 -15.82
C ALA A 16 -1.04 -7.52 -16.33
N ARG A 17 -0.89 -7.31 -17.66
CA ARG A 17 0.41 -7.03 -18.27
C ARG A 17 1.05 -5.79 -17.66
N TRP A 18 0.28 -4.73 -17.42
CA TRP A 18 0.79 -3.47 -16.85
C TRP A 18 0.96 -3.53 -15.34
N PHE A 19 -0.07 -3.94 -14.59
CA PHE A 19 -0.10 -3.73 -13.14
C PHE A 19 0.25 -4.97 -12.30
N VAL A 20 0.10 -6.19 -12.84
CA VAL A 20 0.38 -7.42 -12.07
C VAL A 20 1.85 -7.82 -12.28
N ASN A 21 2.69 -7.51 -11.30
CA ASN A 21 4.11 -7.85 -11.33
C ASN A 21 4.44 -9.20 -10.65
N ARG A 22 3.59 -9.63 -9.71
CA ARG A 22 3.57 -10.97 -9.11
C ARG A 22 2.13 -11.40 -8.86
N ARG A 23 1.90 -12.70 -8.72
CA ARG A 23 0.55 -13.24 -8.60
C ARG A 23 -0.05 -13.18 -7.20
N ALA A 24 0.78 -13.04 -6.17
CA ALA A 24 0.27 -12.73 -4.83
C ALA A 24 -0.42 -11.36 -4.85
N TYR A 25 -1.51 -11.22 -4.10
CA TYR A 25 -2.31 -10.01 -4.04
C TYR A 25 -2.99 -9.89 -2.67
N THR A 26 -3.61 -8.74 -2.42
CA THR A 26 -4.55 -8.56 -1.31
C THR A 26 -5.93 -8.24 -1.85
N ARG A 27 -6.97 -8.55 -1.07
CA ARG A 27 -8.35 -8.19 -1.37
C ARG A 27 -8.90 -7.36 -0.22
N GLN A 28 -9.62 -6.30 -0.56
CA GLN A 28 -10.39 -5.53 0.43
C GLN A 28 -11.63 -6.33 0.85
N SER A 29 -11.97 -6.35 2.13
CA SER A 29 -13.16 -7.03 2.66
C SER A 29 -14.44 -6.54 1.97
N ASP A 30 -15.40 -7.45 1.74
CA ASP A 30 -16.67 -7.08 1.10
C ASP A 30 -17.54 -6.24 2.04
N THR A 31 -17.55 -6.59 3.32
CA THR A 31 -18.24 -5.86 4.38
C THR A 31 -17.24 -5.03 5.20
N PRO A 32 -17.65 -3.83 5.66
CA PRO A 32 -16.86 -3.07 6.62
C PRO A 32 -16.87 -3.79 7.98
N HIS A 33 -15.82 -3.58 8.78
CA HIS A 33 -15.78 -4.07 10.14
C HIS A 33 -16.92 -3.42 10.98
N PRO A 34 -17.74 -4.20 11.72
CA PRO A 34 -18.94 -3.67 12.39
C PRO A 34 -18.68 -2.52 13.36
N ALA A 35 -17.56 -2.54 14.09
CA ALA A 35 -17.28 -1.51 15.09
C ALA A 35 -16.59 -0.26 14.53
N SER A 36 -15.74 -0.41 13.51
CA SER A 36 -14.93 0.70 13.01
C SER A 36 -15.45 1.27 11.69
N GLY A 37 -16.38 0.58 11.02
CA GLY A 37 -16.85 0.92 9.68
C GLY A 37 -15.78 0.80 8.59
N ARG A 38 -14.58 0.31 8.92
CA ARG A 38 -13.45 0.24 7.99
C ARG A 38 -13.39 -1.10 7.27
N HIS A 39 -13.10 -1.05 5.98
CA HIS A 39 -12.71 -2.23 5.23
C HIS A 39 -11.22 -2.53 5.47
N TYR A 40 -10.87 -3.80 5.60
CA TYR A 40 -9.48 -4.25 5.76
C TYR A 40 -9.00 -5.00 4.52
N TYR A 41 -7.69 -5.01 4.29
CA TYR A 41 -7.07 -5.82 3.25
C TYR A 41 -6.57 -7.14 3.83
N TYR A 42 -6.83 -8.24 3.14
CA TYR A 42 -6.36 -9.57 3.52
C TYR A 42 -5.78 -10.30 2.31
N ARG A 43 -4.94 -11.31 2.56
CA ARG A 43 -4.44 -12.22 1.51
C ARG A 43 -5.41 -13.38 1.34
N PRO A 44 -6.05 -13.55 0.18
CA PRO A 44 -6.96 -14.65 -0.02
C PRO A 44 -6.22 -16.00 -0.01
N LYS A 45 -6.90 -17.05 0.46
CA LYS A 45 -6.40 -18.42 0.44
C LYS A 45 -7.35 -19.32 -0.36
N LYS A 46 -6.81 -20.32 -1.03
CA LYS A 46 -7.55 -21.37 -1.75
C LYS A 46 -6.96 -22.71 -1.35
N ASN A 47 -7.77 -23.62 -0.81
CA ASN A 47 -7.35 -24.95 -0.34
C ASN A 47 -6.16 -24.90 0.65
N GLY A 48 -6.19 -23.95 1.59
CA GLY A 48 -5.14 -23.77 2.60
C GLY A 48 -3.86 -23.06 2.11
N ALA A 49 -3.64 -22.97 0.79
CA ALA A 49 -2.55 -22.23 0.18
C ALA A 49 -2.95 -20.78 -0.14
N GLU A 50 -1.95 -19.91 -0.32
CA GLU A 50 -2.22 -18.54 -0.81
C GLU A 50 -2.80 -18.58 -2.22
N ALA A 51 -3.88 -17.82 -2.43
CA ALA A 51 -4.48 -17.71 -3.74
C ALA A 51 -3.62 -16.81 -4.65
N GLU A 52 -3.46 -17.23 -5.90
CA GLU A 52 -2.87 -16.43 -6.95
C GLU A 52 -3.96 -15.66 -7.70
N VAL A 53 -3.70 -14.39 -8.03
CA VAL A 53 -4.61 -13.60 -8.85
C VAL A 53 -4.78 -14.27 -10.22
N ALA A 54 -6.02 -14.37 -10.66
CA ALA A 54 -6.40 -14.84 -11.99
C ALA A 54 -7.04 -13.72 -12.82
N THR A 55 -7.12 -13.91 -14.14
CA THR A 55 -7.78 -12.97 -15.06
C THR A 55 -9.23 -12.67 -14.65
N TRP A 56 -9.93 -13.66 -14.09
CA TRP A 56 -11.28 -13.47 -13.56
C TRP A 56 -11.34 -12.54 -12.34
N ASP A 57 -10.35 -12.57 -11.45
CA ASP A 57 -10.29 -11.65 -10.31
C ASP A 57 -10.08 -10.21 -10.79
N ILE A 58 -9.25 -10.03 -11.83
CA ILE A 58 -9.00 -8.74 -12.46
C ILE A 58 -10.27 -8.21 -13.14
N GLN A 59 -11.01 -9.05 -13.86
CA GLN A 59 -12.33 -8.67 -14.40
C GLN A 59 -13.22 -8.16 -13.28
N ARG A 60 -13.38 -8.94 -12.19
CA ARG A 60 -14.20 -8.52 -11.04
C ARG A 60 -13.73 -7.23 -10.39
N HIS A 61 -12.41 -6.95 -10.38
CA HIS A 61 -11.87 -5.68 -9.90
C HIS A 61 -12.27 -4.51 -10.79
N LEU A 62 -12.09 -4.66 -12.11
CA LEU A 62 -12.47 -3.66 -13.11
C LEU A 62 -14.00 -3.46 -13.15
N GLU A 63 -14.80 -4.48 -12.89
CA GLU A 63 -16.26 -4.38 -12.74
C GLU A 63 -16.67 -3.78 -11.39
N GLY A 64 -15.74 -3.54 -10.46
CA GLY A 64 -16.02 -3.03 -9.11
C GLY A 64 -16.58 -4.07 -8.13
N ARG A 65 -16.72 -5.33 -8.55
CA ARG A 65 -17.24 -6.45 -7.75
C ARG A 65 -16.28 -6.93 -6.66
N ILE A 66 -14.98 -6.70 -6.81
CA ILE A 66 -13.97 -6.83 -5.74
C ILE A 66 -12.99 -5.65 -5.82
N THR A 67 -12.11 -5.51 -4.83
CA THR A 67 -11.04 -4.51 -4.85
C THR A 67 -9.72 -5.19 -4.53
N LEU A 68 -8.83 -5.21 -5.52
CA LEU A 68 -7.51 -5.84 -5.41
C LEU A 68 -6.47 -4.82 -4.94
N GLY A 69 -5.56 -5.27 -4.08
CA GLY A 69 -4.29 -4.61 -3.81
C GLY A 69 -3.15 -5.40 -4.44
N LEU A 70 -2.30 -4.71 -5.18
CA LEU A 70 -1.22 -5.27 -5.98
C LEU A 70 0.14 -4.96 -5.33
N TYR A 71 1.03 -5.94 -5.34
CA TYR A 71 2.40 -5.76 -4.87
C TYR A 71 3.28 -5.27 -6.01
N ALA A 72 4.04 -4.20 -5.76
CA ALA A 72 4.94 -3.60 -6.74
C ALA A 72 6.12 -4.52 -7.11
N ILE A 73 6.76 -5.16 -6.13
CA ILE A 73 8.02 -5.91 -6.32
C ILE A 73 7.76 -7.39 -6.62
N ASN A 74 8.41 -7.90 -7.66
CA ASN A 74 8.56 -9.33 -7.88
C ASN A 74 9.72 -9.85 -7.00
N PRO A 75 9.48 -10.75 -6.03
CA PRO A 75 10.51 -11.18 -5.07
C PRO A 75 11.63 -12.00 -5.71
N ARG A 76 11.39 -12.63 -6.87
CA ARG A 76 12.43 -13.41 -7.56
C ARG A 76 13.45 -12.52 -8.25
N THR A 77 12.99 -11.39 -8.81
CA THR A 77 13.85 -10.50 -9.61
C THR A 77 14.21 -9.21 -8.89
N GLN A 78 13.46 -8.82 -7.86
CA GLN A 78 13.56 -7.52 -7.17
C GLN A 78 13.28 -6.32 -8.09
N ARG A 79 12.46 -6.55 -9.13
CA ARG A 79 12.12 -5.57 -10.17
C ARG A 79 10.64 -5.18 -10.12
N VAL A 80 10.30 -4.03 -10.70
CA VAL A 80 8.94 -3.44 -10.72
C VAL A 80 8.52 -3.07 -12.13
N LYS A 81 7.23 -3.26 -12.47
CA LYS A 81 6.62 -2.83 -13.75
C LYS A 81 6.14 -1.39 -13.74
N TRP A 82 5.97 -0.84 -12.54
CA TRP A 82 5.46 0.50 -12.32
C TRP A 82 5.98 1.02 -10.98
N MET A 83 5.92 2.33 -10.83
CA MET A 83 6.02 3.00 -9.54
C MET A 83 4.75 3.83 -9.32
N ALA A 84 4.28 3.87 -8.08
CA ALA A 84 3.17 4.72 -7.69
C ALA A 84 3.58 5.66 -6.54
N ILE A 85 3.09 6.90 -6.60
CA ILE A 85 3.19 7.90 -5.54
C ILE A 85 1.78 8.14 -5.01
N ASP A 86 1.51 7.71 -3.78
CA ASP A 86 0.22 7.87 -3.11
C ASP A 86 0.25 9.07 -2.17
N ALA A 87 -0.74 9.96 -2.28
CA ALA A 87 -0.87 11.13 -1.43
C ALA A 87 -2.31 11.26 -0.90
N ASP A 88 -2.46 11.16 0.42
CA ASP A 88 -3.74 11.33 1.16
C ASP A 88 -3.55 12.37 2.28
N TYR A 89 -3.46 13.66 1.91
CA TYR A 89 -3.38 14.81 2.84
C TYR A 89 -3.90 16.10 2.18
N ARG A 90 -4.08 17.17 2.98
CA ARG A 90 -4.80 18.41 2.60
C ARG A 90 -4.25 19.11 1.33
N ARG A 91 -2.97 18.95 1.00
CA ARG A 91 -2.29 19.55 -0.18
C ARG A 91 -1.81 18.51 -1.20
N ALA A 92 -2.25 17.27 -1.06
CA ALA A 92 -1.76 16.15 -1.87
C ALA A 92 -1.80 16.43 -3.37
N LEU A 93 -2.89 16.99 -3.89
CA LEU A 93 -3.01 17.24 -5.33
C LEU A 93 -2.00 18.27 -5.85
N GLU A 94 -1.72 19.32 -5.08
CA GLU A 94 -0.73 20.35 -5.46
C GLU A 94 0.67 19.73 -5.59
N ASP A 95 1.06 18.91 -4.62
CA ASP A 95 2.39 18.28 -4.61
C ASP A 95 2.50 17.17 -5.66
N LEU A 96 1.42 16.43 -5.92
CA LEU A 96 1.37 15.52 -7.07
C LEU A 96 1.52 16.29 -8.39
N LEU A 97 0.84 17.42 -8.59
CA LEU A 97 0.97 18.20 -9.83
C LEU A 97 2.39 18.75 -10.02
N LYS A 98 3.06 19.21 -8.95
CA LYS A 98 4.49 19.62 -9.01
C LYS A 98 5.39 18.46 -9.43
N LEU A 99 5.21 17.29 -8.80
CA LEU A 99 5.94 16.07 -9.16
C LEU A 99 5.70 15.68 -10.62
N GLN A 100 4.43 15.68 -11.06
CA GLN A 100 4.06 15.34 -12.43
C GLN A 100 4.68 16.31 -13.44
N PHE A 101 4.72 17.60 -13.13
CA PHE A 101 5.34 18.62 -13.98
C PHE A 101 6.85 18.37 -14.15
N GLU A 102 7.60 18.21 -13.07
CA GLU A 102 9.05 17.97 -13.14
C GLU A 102 9.38 16.61 -13.78
N LEU A 103 8.56 15.58 -13.52
CA LEU A 103 8.68 14.30 -14.24
C LEU A 103 8.50 14.51 -15.74
N GLY A 104 7.53 15.33 -16.14
CA GLY A 104 7.33 15.72 -17.54
C GLY A 104 8.55 16.43 -18.14
N GLN A 105 9.19 17.33 -17.40
CA GLN A 105 10.44 17.99 -17.84
C GLN A 105 11.58 16.99 -18.05
N ALA A 106 11.60 15.91 -17.26
CA ALA A 106 12.54 14.80 -17.41
C ALA A 106 12.13 13.75 -18.46
N GLY A 107 11.07 14.01 -19.23
CA GLY A 107 10.56 13.10 -20.25
C GLY A 107 9.81 11.87 -19.70
N ILE A 108 9.45 11.88 -18.42
CA ILE A 108 8.63 10.84 -17.78
C ILE A 108 7.16 11.26 -17.82
N GLN A 109 6.32 10.43 -18.45
CA GLN A 109 4.88 10.62 -18.43
C GLN A 109 4.25 9.87 -17.25
N ALA A 110 3.87 10.62 -16.21
CA ALA A 110 3.13 10.07 -15.07
C ALA A 110 1.62 10.27 -15.24
N ALA A 111 0.84 9.23 -14.93
CA ALA A 111 -0.60 9.24 -14.98
C ALA A 111 -1.22 9.49 -13.60
N LEU A 112 -2.03 10.54 -13.48
CA LEU A 112 -2.68 10.91 -12.23
C LEU A 112 -4.04 10.20 -12.11
N GLU A 113 -4.17 9.30 -11.14
CA GLU A 113 -5.42 8.68 -10.74
C GLU A 113 -6.04 9.47 -9.58
N GLN A 114 -7.36 9.67 -9.64
CA GLN A 114 -8.11 10.26 -8.53
C GLN A 114 -7.99 9.40 -7.25
N SER A 115 -8.18 10.02 -6.09
CA SER A 115 -8.39 9.30 -4.84
C SER A 115 -9.39 10.03 -3.96
N ARG A 116 -9.63 9.51 -2.74
CA ARG A 116 -10.61 10.09 -1.82
C ARG A 116 -10.24 11.51 -1.37
N ARG A 117 -8.94 11.77 -1.19
CA ARG A 117 -8.41 13.00 -0.56
C ARG A 117 -7.20 13.59 -1.28
N GLY A 118 -6.75 12.95 -2.36
CA GLY A 118 -5.62 13.39 -3.17
C GLY A 118 -5.60 12.60 -4.47
N GLY A 119 -4.54 11.83 -4.71
CA GLY A 119 -4.42 11.00 -5.90
C GLY A 119 -3.31 9.98 -5.82
N HIS A 120 -3.17 9.19 -6.88
CA HIS A 120 -1.99 8.38 -7.12
C HIS A 120 -1.33 8.81 -8.42
N LEU A 121 -0.03 9.11 -8.42
CA LEU A 121 0.72 9.24 -9.66
C LEU A 121 1.35 7.90 -10.03
N TRP A 122 1.07 7.41 -11.22
CA TRP A 122 1.57 6.16 -11.75
C TRP A 122 2.61 6.40 -12.85
N ILE A 123 3.77 5.77 -12.72
CA ILE A 123 4.82 5.74 -13.75
C ILE A 123 4.91 4.29 -14.22
N LEU A 124 4.76 4.07 -15.53
CA LEU A 124 4.81 2.73 -16.13
C LEU A 124 6.15 2.52 -16.82
N PHE A 125 6.75 1.35 -16.64
CA PHE A 125 8.01 0.98 -17.29
C PHE A 125 7.78 0.11 -18.52
N GLU A 126 8.66 0.23 -19.52
CA GLU A 126 8.61 -0.58 -20.74
C GLU A 126 8.83 -2.06 -20.43
N SER A 127 9.84 -2.32 -19.60
CA SER A 127 10.20 -3.61 -19.02
C SER A 127 10.40 -3.42 -17.51
N PRO A 128 10.30 -4.49 -16.69
CA PRO A 128 10.51 -4.35 -15.26
C PRO A 128 11.92 -3.81 -14.93
N VAL A 129 12.01 -2.77 -14.10
CA VAL A 129 13.27 -2.11 -13.68
C VAL A 129 13.63 -2.44 -12.23
N PRO A 130 14.89 -2.29 -11.77
CA PRO A 130 15.25 -2.49 -10.36
C PRO A 130 14.42 -1.60 -9.43
N ALA A 131 13.84 -2.18 -8.39
CA ALA A 131 13.02 -1.45 -7.42
C ALA A 131 13.80 -0.30 -6.74
N LYS A 132 15.10 -0.50 -6.48
CA LYS A 132 16.00 0.51 -5.93
C LYS A 132 16.11 1.74 -6.83
N GLN A 133 16.39 1.54 -8.12
CA GLN A 133 16.56 2.63 -9.08
C GLN A 133 15.28 3.46 -9.23
N ALA A 134 14.11 2.81 -9.32
CA ALA A 134 12.83 3.51 -9.41
C ALA A 134 12.63 4.49 -8.24
N ARG A 135 13.06 4.11 -7.03
CA ARG A 135 12.90 4.94 -5.82
C ARG A 135 13.88 6.11 -5.74
N ILE A 136 15.12 5.93 -6.19
CA ILE A 136 16.18 6.95 -6.05
C ILE A 136 15.74 8.26 -6.71
N TYR A 137 15.35 8.20 -7.98
CA TYR A 137 15.01 9.41 -8.73
C TYR A 137 13.79 10.14 -8.15
N ILE A 138 12.74 9.41 -7.76
CA ILE A 138 11.53 10.01 -7.18
C ILE A 138 11.81 10.62 -5.80
N ARG A 139 12.67 10.01 -4.99
CA ARG A 139 13.09 10.59 -3.69
C ARG A 139 13.87 11.87 -3.87
N HIS A 140 14.83 11.87 -4.80
CA HIS A 140 15.58 13.06 -5.14
C HIS A 140 14.65 14.19 -5.58
N LEU A 141 13.69 13.89 -6.46
CA LEU A 141 12.74 14.87 -6.94
C LEU A 141 11.82 15.41 -5.83
N ALA A 142 11.33 14.53 -4.95
CA ALA A 142 10.55 14.93 -3.79
C ALA A 142 11.35 15.86 -2.86
N GLY A 143 12.63 15.55 -2.61
CA GLY A 143 13.54 16.42 -1.85
C GLY A 143 13.74 17.79 -2.50
N LYS A 144 14.06 17.83 -3.80
CA LYS A 144 14.20 19.07 -4.58
C LYS A 144 12.94 19.96 -4.50
N LEU A 145 11.76 19.34 -4.47
CA LEU A 145 10.47 20.02 -4.42
C LEU A 145 9.96 20.31 -3.00
N SER A 146 10.72 19.95 -1.96
CA SER A 146 10.27 20.03 -0.55
C SER A 146 8.95 19.27 -0.31
N VAL A 147 8.75 18.15 -1.02
CA VAL A 147 7.61 17.25 -0.83
C VAL A 147 8.02 16.14 0.12
N GLU A 148 7.38 16.12 1.29
CA GLU A 148 7.67 15.15 2.34
C GLU A 148 7.32 13.72 1.92
N VAL A 149 8.28 12.80 2.02
CA VAL A 149 8.05 11.35 1.86
C VAL A 149 7.84 10.75 3.24
N LYS A 150 6.70 10.07 3.46
CA LYS A 150 6.43 9.45 4.76
C LYS A 150 7.52 8.46 5.15
N GLY A 151 7.99 8.60 6.38
CA GLY A 151 9.05 7.80 7.00
C GLY A 151 8.80 7.59 8.49
N SER A 152 9.85 7.24 9.24
CA SER A 152 9.83 6.88 10.66
C SER A 152 9.54 8.05 11.63
N GLY A 153 8.76 9.05 11.24
CA GLY A 153 8.48 10.24 12.05
C GLY A 153 7.43 11.19 11.46
N ASN A 154 7.34 11.30 10.13
CA ASN A 154 6.38 12.18 9.46
C ASN A 154 5.06 11.44 9.16
N THR A 155 3.97 11.91 9.74
CA THR A 155 2.62 11.33 9.57
C THR A 155 1.89 11.83 8.32
N GLU A 156 2.31 12.97 7.77
CA GLU A 156 1.79 13.56 6.53
C GLU A 156 2.88 13.57 5.45
N GLY A 157 2.48 13.44 4.18
CA GLY A 157 3.40 13.33 3.04
C GLY A 157 2.98 12.25 2.04
N ILE A 158 3.80 12.07 1.01
CA ILE A 158 3.63 11.05 -0.03
C ILE A 158 4.15 9.68 0.43
N GLU A 159 3.52 8.62 -0.05
CA GLU A 159 3.98 7.24 0.10
C GLU A 159 4.42 6.69 -1.25
N LEU A 160 5.62 6.10 -1.30
CA LEU A 160 6.17 5.50 -2.52
C LEU A 160 5.86 4.00 -2.58
N PHE A 161 5.43 3.52 -3.75
CA PHE A 161 5.26 2.11 -4.03
C PHE A 161 6.10 1.74 -5.27
N PRO A 162 7.21 1.00 -5.09
CA PRO A 162 7.58 0.24 -3.89
C PRO A 162 8.09 1.09 -2.72
N LYS A 163 7.72 0.68 -1.49
CA LYS A 163 8.23 1.30 -0.25
C LYS A 163 9.69 0.92 0.04
N GLN A 164 10.10 -0.27 -0.35
CA GLN A 164 11.41 -0.86 -0.08
C GLN A 164 12.20 -1.10 -1.36
N ASP A 165 13.54 -1.07 -1.29
CA ASP A 165 14.41 -1.38 -2.42
C ASP A 165 14.40 -2.85 -2.81
N ARG A 166 14.12 -3.71 -1.82
CA ARG A 166 14.06 -5.17 -1.98
C ARG A 166 13.02 -5.76 -1.04
N VAL A 167 12.41 -6.86 -1.43
CA VAL A 167 11.56 -7.71 -0.59
C VAL A 167 12.37 -8.96 -0.23
N PRO A 168 12.70 -9.18 1.06
CA PRO A 168 13.36 -10.41 1.50
C PRO A 168 12.50 -11.65 1.26
N ASP A 169 13.16 -12.82 1.23
CA ASP A 169 12.48 -14.09 1.03
C ASP A 169 11.39 -14.32 2.07
N GLY A 170 10.27 -14.91 1.62
CA GLY A 170 9.08 -15.12 2.44
C GLY A 170 8.29 -13.84 2.80
N GLN A 171 8.75 -12.64 2.41
CA GLN A 171 8.01 -11.40 2.60
C GLN A 171 7.19 -11.03 1.37
N PHE A 172 6.12 -10.26 1.60
CA PHE A 172 5.23 -9.77 0.54
C PHE A 172 5.56 -8.34 0.13
N GLY A 173 6.09 -7.55 1.06
CA GLY A 173 6.21 -6.11 0.90
C GLY A 173 4.87 -5.42 1.13
N ASN A 174 4.67 -4.29 0.47
CA ASN A 174 3.50 -3.43 0.64
C ASN A 174 2.68 -3.44 -0.66
N ALA A 175 1.38 -3.68 -0.52
CA ALA A 175 0.43 -3.60 -1.62
C ALA A 175 -0.23 -2.21 -1.64
N ILE A 176 -0.57 -1.75 -2.84
CA ILE A 176 -1.42 -0.57 -3.08
C ILE A 176 -2.67 -1.04 -3.81
N ARG A 177 -3.81 -0.36 -3.61
CA ARG A 177 -5.03 -0.63 -4.40
C ARG A 177 -4.69 -0.55 -5.90
N GLY A 178 -5.02 -1.59 -6.65
CA GLY A 178 -4.88 -1.56 -8.10
C GLY A 178 -5.77 -0.47 -8.71
N PRO A 179 -5.32 0.25 -9.74
CA PRO A 179 -6.07 1.35 -10.30
C PRO A 179 -7.37 0.88 -10.96
N LEU A 180 -8.23 1.84 -11.28
CA LEU A 180 -9.51 1.61 -11.95
C LEU A 180 -10.51 0.74 -11.19
N GLY A 181 -10.23 0.26 -9.97
CA GLY A 181 -11.20 -0.46 -9.15
C GLY A 181 -12.13 0.46 -8.35
N VAL A 182 -13.14 -0.11 -7.68
CA VAL A 182 -13.99 0.64 -6.74
C VAL A 182 -13.35 0.66 -5.36
N HIS A 183 -13.24 1.85 -4.76
CA HIS A 183 -12.80 2.01 -3.38
C HIS A 183 -13.98 1.77 -2.42
N ARG A 184 -13.95 0.66 -1.66
CA ARG A 184 -15.13 0.19 -0.91
C ARG A 184 -15.68 1.18 0.09
N ALA A 185 -14.81 1.81 0.87
CA ALA A 185 -15.25 2.78 1.88
C ALA A 185 -15.84 4.07 1.28
N ALA A 186 -15.60 4.36 -0.01
CA ALA A 186 -16.17 5.53 -0.69
C ALA A 186 -17.33 5.15 -1.64
N GLY A 187 -17.49 3.86 -1.96
CA GLY A 187 -18.42 3.40 -3.01
C GLY A 187 -18.13 3.96 -4.40
N LYS A 188 -16.94 4.53 -4.63
CA LYS A 188 -16.58 5.25 -5.86
C LYS A 188 -15.45 4.56 -6.59
N ARG A 189 -15.54 4.58 -7.91
CA ARG A 189 -14.41 4.30 -8.78
C ARG A 189 -13.59 5.57 -8.94
N TYR A 190 -12.28 5.42 -8.88
CA TYR A 190 -11.36 6.49 -9.21
C TYR A 190 -10.80 6.27 -10.60
N TRP A 191 -10.81 7.35 -11.37
CA TRP A 191 -10.42 7.38 -12.77
C TRP A 191 -9.11 8.13 -12.92
N PHE A 192 -8.33 7.81 -13.95
CA PHE A 192 -7.24 8.67 -14.38
C PHE A 192 -7.80 9.96 -14.97
N TYR A 193 -7.14 11.07 -14.65
CA TYR A 193 -7.36 12.34 -15.34
C TYR A 193 -6.88 12.23 -16.81
N GLY A 194 -7.50 13.00 -17.69
CA GLY A 194 -7.15 13.02 -19.12
C GLY A 194 -7.82 11.93 -19.96
N ALA A 195 -8.83 11.23 -19.42
CA ALA A 195 -9.58 10.19 -20.11
C ALA A 195 -11.07 10.21 -19.75
N GLY A 196 -11.90 9.58 -20.60
CA GLY A 196 -13.34 9.41 -20.34
C GLY A 196 -13.64 8.55 -19.12
N TYR A 197 -14.86 8.66 -18.58
CA TYR A 197 -15.30 7.97 -17.36
C TYR A 197 -15.85 6.56 -17.64
N ASP A 198 -15.17 5.81 -18.48
CA ASP A 198 -15.49 4.43 -18.84
C ASP A 198 -14.20 3.60 -18.98
N LEU A 199 -14.32 2.27 -18.88
CA LEU A 199 -13.15 1.40 -18.89
C LEU A 199 -12.39 1.43 -20.24
N ALA A 200 -13.08 1.62 -21.37
CA ALA A 200 -12.44 1.59 -22.67
C ALA A 200 -11.55 2.82 -22.86
N ALA A 201 -12.07 4.02 -22.57
CA ALA A 201 -11.33 5.27 -22.64
C ALA A 201 -10.13 5.29 -21.67
N GLN A 202 -10.30 4.73 -20.47
CA GLN A 202 -9.23 4.65 -19.48
C GLN A 202 -8.11 3.70 -19.90
N MET A 203 -8.47 2.56 -20.47
CA MET A 203 -7.48 1.60 -20.99
C MET A 203 -6.76 2.17 -22.21
N GLU A 204 -7.46 2.88 -23.10
CA GLU A 204 -6.83 3.58 -24.23
C GLU A 204 -5.86 4.67 -23.76
N TYR A 205 -6.24 5.47 -22.77
CA TYR A 205 -5.36 6.44 -22.17
C TYR A 205 -4.08 5.78 -21.63
N LEU A 206 -4.21 4.68 -20.89
CA LEU A 206 -3.06 3.92 -20.38
C LEU A 206 -2.19 3.33 -21.50
N ARG A 207 -2.77 2.92 -22.64
CA ARG A 207 -2.01 2.49 -23.83
C ARG A 207 -1.18 3.63 -24.41
N SER A 208 -1.73 4.83 -24.43
CA SER A 208 -1.09 6.02 -25.02
C SER A 208 0.08 6.55 -24.19
N LEU A 209 0.19 6.15 -22.92
CA LEU A 209 1.27 6.62 -22.04
C LEU A 209 2.62 6.13 -22.54
N ARG A 210 3.55 7.07 -22.70
CA ARG A 210 4.97 6.75 -22.86
C ARG A 210 5.47 6.04 -21.62
N ARG A 211 6.00 4.84 -21.82
CA ARG A 211 6.61 4.06 -20.74
C ARG A 211 8.08 4.44 -20.62
N VAL A 212 8.57 4.44 -19.38
CA VAL A 212 9.96 4.76 -19.07
C VAL A 212 10.83 3.53 -19.34
N SER A 213 11.88 3.69 -20.14
CA SER A 213 12.85 2.62 -20.39
C SER A 213 13.82 2.48 -19.21
N GLU A 214 14.45 1.31 -19.07
CA GLU A 214 15.46 1.10 -18.02
C GLU A 214 16.69 2.02 -18.23
N THR A 215 17.07 2.27 -19.49
CA THR A 215 18.15 3.20 -19.83
C THR A 215 17.79 4.62 -19.42
N GLN A 216 16.61 5.12 -19.78
CA GLN A 216 16.15 6.46 -19.38
C GLN A 216 16.17 6.61 -17.85
N LEU A 217 15.67 5.61 -17.12
CA LEU A 217 15.69 5.64 -15.65
C LEU A 217 17.12 5.64 -15.10
N THR A 218 18.02 4.85 -15.69
CA THR A 218 19.43 4.79 -15.29
C THR A 218 20.13 6.12 -15.50
N ASP A 219 19.91 6.76 -16.65
CA ASP A 219 20.48 8.08 -16.97
C ASP A 219 19.98 9.15 -15.98
N LEU A 220 18.68 9.15 -15.68
CA LEU A 220 18.10 10.06 -14.69
C LEU A 220 18.68 9.82 -13.30
N VAL A 221 18.83 8.56 -12.88
CA VAL A 221 19.46 8.22 -11.60
C VAL A 221 20.92 8.65 -11.55
N ALA A 222 21.66 8.59 -12.66
CA ALA A 222 23.05 9.06 -12.72
C ALA A 222 23.19 10.57 -12.54
N THR A 223 22.13 11.36 -12.79
CA THR A 223 22.12 12.81 -12.50
C THR A 223 21.88 13.15 -11.03
N VAL A 224 21.37 12.19 -10.26
CA VAL A 224 21.13 12.37 -8.83
C VAL A 224 22.50 12.41 -8.14
N PRO A 225 22.85 13.50 -7.43
CA PRO A 225 24.08 13.53 -6.64
C PRO A 225 24.11 12.31 -5.73
N ALA A 226 25.28 11.73 -5.49
CA ALA A 226 25.43 10.68 -4.50
C ALA A 226 25.03 11.22 -3.12
N GLU A 227 23.75 11.16 -2.80
CA GLU A 227 23.28 11.33 -1.45
C GLU A 227 23.94 10.20 -0.66
N SER A 228 24.65 10.56 0.41
CA SER A 228 25.01 9.62 1.45
C SER A 228 23.75 8.81 1.74
N GLU A 229 23.75 7.50 1.47
CA GLU A 229 22.63 6.66 1.86
C GLU A 229 22.33 7.05 3.30
N PRO A 230 21.13 7.56 3.65
CA PRO A 230 20.80 7.65 5.04
C PRO A 230 21.02 6.23 5.52
N GLU A 231 22.02 6.04 6.41
CA GLU A 231 22.33 4.73 6.97
C GLU A 231 20.99 4.10 7.25
N PRO A 232 20.74 2.83 6.81
CA PRO A 232 19.49 2.17 7.09
C PRO A 232 19.26 2.42 8.56
N SER A 233 18.29 3.28 8.91
CA SER A 233 18.33 3.85 10.24
C SER A 233 18.27 2.63 11.11
N ARG A 234 19.38 2.31 11.77
CA ARG A 234 19.32 1.50 12.94
C ARG A 234 18.55 2.45 13.81
N VAL A 235 17.23 2.30 13.76
CA VAL A 235 16.39 2.63 14.87
C VAL A 235 16.91 1.65 15.92
N GLY A 236 18.08 1.99 16.49
CA GLY A 236 18.25 1.79 17.91
C GLY A 236 16.95 2.32 18.50
N PRO A 237 16.34 1.55 19.41
CA PRO A 237 15.03 1.86 19.93
C PRO A 237 14.98 3.37 20.18
N PRO A 238 13.92 4.07 19.73
CA PRO A 238 13.82 5.49 20.02
C PRO A 238 14.17 5.65 21.49
N SER A 239 15.00 6.64 21.85
CA SER A 239 15.23 6.95 23.26
C SER A 239 13.91 7.46 23.83
N SER A 240 13.01 6.54 24.12
CA SER A 240 11.75 6.78 24.77
C SER A 240 12.02 6.45 26.22
N ASP A 241 12.34 7.48 27.01
CA ASP A 241 12.11 7.50 28.46
C ASP A 241 10.61 7.36 28.82
N ARG A 242 9.81 6.73 27.95
CA ARG A 242 8.42 6.38 28.17
C ARG A 242 8.26 4.88 27.97
N PRO A 243 7.91 4.12 29.03
CA PRO A 243 7.67 2.69 28.89
C PRO A 243 6.46 2.48 27.98
N HIS A 244 6.69 1.92 26.79
CA HIS A 244 5.63 1.45 25.91
C HIS A 244 5.09 0.11 26.41
N PHE A 245 3.78 -0.12 26.29
CA PHE A 245 3.17 -1.42 26.55
C PHE A 245 3.77 -2.49 25.62
N GLN A 246 4.45 -3.48 26.20
CA GLN A 246 5.06 -4.61 25.51
C GLN A 246 4.03 -5.75 25.43
N ILE A 247 3.35 -5.88 24.29
CA ILE A 247 2.29 -6.88 24.14
C ILE A 247 2.81 -8.32 24.23
N LEU A 248 4.08 -8.55 23.87
CA LEU A 248 4.70 -9.89 23.91
C LEU A 248 4.84 -10.44 25.33
N ASP A 249 4.77 -9.60 26.36
CA ASP A 249 4.75 -10.05 27.76
C ASP A 249 3.42 -10.73 28.13
N TYR A 250 2.38 -10.55 27.30
CA TYR A 250 1.00 -10.97 27.59
C TYR A 250 0.45 -12.01 26.61
N VAL A 251 1.13 -12.27 25.49
CA VAL A 251 0.64 -13.18 24.44
C VAL A 251 1.73 -14.09 23.93
N GLU A 252 1.39 -15.37 23.77
CA GLU A 252 2.24 -16.31 23.06
C GLU A 252 2.09 -16.14 21.54
N VAL A 253 3.22 -16.01 20.86
CA VAL A 253 3.25 -15.89 19.39
C VAL A 253 3.21 -17.28 18.75
N ARG A 254 2.33 -17.47 17.77
CA ARG A 254 2.12 -18.79 17.14
C ARG A 254 2.95 -19.03 15.91
N ARG A 255 2.98 -18.04 15.02
CA ARG A 255 3.70 -18.15 13.75
C ARG A 255 4.20 -16.79 13.29
N ARG A 256 5.33 -16.80 12.59
CA ARG A 256 5.84 -15.62 11.90
C ARG A 256 5.24 -15.55 10.50
N VAL A 257 4.73 -14.37 10.12
CA VAL A 257 4.28 -14.09 8.76
C VAL A 257 4.88 -12.77 8.30
N GLY A 258 5.93 -12.86 7.49
CA GLY A 258 6.73 -11.70 7.07
C GLY A 258 7.45 -11.04 8.25
N ARG A 259 7.16 -9.75 8.48
CA ARG A 259 7.72 -8.96 9.60
C ARG A 259 6.87 -8.96 10.87
N ASN A 260 5.81 -9.77 10.90
CA ASN A 260 4.91 -9.82 12.05
C ASN A 260 4.87 -11.23 12.66
N TRP A 261 4.85 -11.28 13.98
CA TRP A 261 4.25 -12.39 14.70
C TRP A 261 2.73 -12.34 14.51
N VAL A 262 2.14 -13.48 14.22
CA VAL A 262 0.69 -13.64 14.07
C VAL A 262 0.21 -14.60 15.13
N THR A 263 -0.76 -14.16 15.91
CA THR A 263 -1.37 -14.94 17.00
C THR A 263 -2.84 -14.56 17.17
N GLN A 264 -3.50 -15.17 18.14
CA GLN A 264 -4.88 -14.88 18.47
C GLN A 264 -5.01 -13.48 19.05
N CYS A 265 -6.00 -12.71 18.60
CA CYS A 265 -6.37 -11.46 19.24
C CYS A 265 -7.19 -11.74 20.51
N PRO A 266 -6.73 -11.35 21.72
CA PRO A 266 -7.43 -11.62 22.97
C PRO A 266 -8.85 -11.05 23.00
N SER A 267 -9.04 -9.85 22.45
CA SER A 267 -10.36 -9.22 22.37
C SER A 267 -11.29 -9.95 21.40
N CYS A 268 -10.79 -10.40 20.24
CA CYS A 268 -11.60 -11.21 19.33
C CYS A 268 -11.89 -12.60 19.90
N ALA A 269 -10.94 -13.19 20.64
CA ALA A 269 -11.11 -14.48 21.29
C ALA A 269 -12.24 -14.44 22.32
N ALA A 270 -12.25 -13.41 23.17
CA ALA A 270 -13.30 -13.18 24.16
C ALA A 270 -14.69 -13.00 23.51
N ALA A 271 -14.74 -12.42 22.31
CA ALA A 271 -15.96 -12.27 21.52
C ALA A 271 -16.31 -13.49 20.64
N GLY A 272 -15.49 -14.55 20.62
CA GLY A 272 -15.71 -15.72 19.76
C GLY A 272 -15.45 -15.50 18.26
N HIS A 273 -14.74 -14.41 17.91
CA HIS A 273 -14.53 -13.93 16.53
C HIS A 273 -13.14 -14.23 15.96
N ASP A 274 -12.25 -14.88 16.71
CA ASP A 274 -10.94 -15.33 16.24
C ASP A 274 -10.78 -16.86 16.30
N ARG A 275 -11.59 -17.55 15.49
CA ARG A 275 -11.58 -19.02 15.40
C ARG A 275 -10.29 -19.56 14.81
N SER A 276 -9.71 -18.82 13.86
CA SER A 276 -8.46 -19.17 13.18
C SER A 276 -7.21 -18.82 13.97
N GLN A 277 -7.35 -18.13 15.11
CA GLN A 277 -6.27 -17.78 16.04
C GLN A 277 -5.14 -17.01 15.37
N ASP A 278 -5.51 -16.08 14.49
CA ASP A 278 -4.58 -15.34 13.65
C ASP A 278 -4.97 -13.88 13.38
N ASN A 279 -5.88 -13.29 14.18
CA ASN A 279 -6.30 -11.91 13.96
C ASN A 279 -5.29 -10.87 14.49
N LEU A 280 -4.37 -11.21 15.39
CA LEU A 280 -3.41 -10.25 15.96
C LEU A 280 -2.07 -10.32 15.23
N ALA A 281 -1.64 -9.20 14.66
CA ALA A 281 -0.32 -9.02 14.07
C ALA A 281 0.52 -8.09 14.95
N ILE A 282 1.72 -8.55 15.34
CA ILE A 282 2.68 -7.82 16.19
C ILE A 282 3.99 -7.70 15.42
N SER A 283 4.52 -6.49 15.27
CA SER A 283 5.81 -6.29 14.60
C SER A 283 6.92 -7.05 15.34
N VAL A 284 7.74 -7.78 14.58
CA VAL A 284 8.91 -8.49 15.11
C VAL A 284 9.99 -7.49 15.58
N GLU A 285 10.14 -6.39 14.86
CA GLU A 285 11.18 -5.37 15.11
C GLU A 285 10.77 -4.40 16.20
N GLU A 286 9.48 -4.09 16.29
CA GLU A 286 8.94 -3.09 17.21
C GLU A 286 7.67 -3.62 17.91
N PRO A 287 7.77 -4.49 18.92
CA PRO A 287 6.63 -5.19 19.50
C PRO A 287 5.48 -4.30 20.02
N TRP A 288 5.75 -3.03 20.35
CA TRP A 288 4.72 -2.03 20.69
C TRP A 288 3.81 -1.63 19.51
N LYS A 289 4.23 -1.94 18.27
CA LYS A 289 3.44 -1.82 17.03
C LYS A 289 2.72 -3.14 16.74
N TYR A 290 1.48 -3.22 17.20
CA TYR A 290 0.57 -4.32 16.91
C TYR A 290 -0.79 -3.80 16.46
N LEU A 291 -1.51 -4.63 15.69
CA LEU A 291 -2.86 -4.36 15.24
C LEU A 291 -3.66 -5.65 15.11
N CYS A 292 -4.97 -5.56 15.32
CA CYS A 292 -5.89 -6.65 15.02
C CYS A 292 -6.45 -6.48 13.60
N TRP A 293 -6.28 -7.49 12.73
CA TRP A 293 -6.85 -7.51 11.38
C TRP A 293 -8.37 -7.54 11.38
N ALA A 294 -8.97 -8.09 12.43
CA ALA A 294 -10.40 -8.01 12.69
C ALA A 294 -10.80 -6.69 13.36
N GLY A 295 -9.94 -5.66 13.41
CA GLY A 295 -10.35 -4.29 13.72
C GLY A 295 -10.50 -3.91 15.19
N CYS A 296 -10.09 -4.75 16.15
CA CYS A 296 -10.01 -4.34 17.56
C CYS A 296 -9.01 -3.20 17.75
N THR A 297 -9.40 -2.23 18.59
CA THR A 297 -8.54 -1.12 19.03
C THR A 297 -7.47 -1.62 20.00
N LYS A 298 -6.39 -0.84 20.20
CA LYS A 298 -5.33 -1.20 21.15
C LYS A 298 -5.89 -1.25 22.58
N GLU A 299 -6.85 -0.41 22.89
CA GLU A 299 -7.54 -0.32 24.18
C GLU A 299 -8.34 -1.59 24.45
N GLN A 300 -9.14 -2.05 23.46
CA GLN A 300 -9.88 -3.32 23.57
C GLN A 300 -8.95 -4.52 23.76
N ILE A 301 -7.83 -4.56 23.03
CA ILE A 301 -6.84 -5.64 23.15
C ILE A 301 -6.19 -5.63 24.53
N ARG A 302 -5.77 -4.46 25.03
CA ARG A 302 -5.15 -4.31 26.36
C ARG A 302 -6.13 -4.65 27.48
N ALA A 303 -7.38 -4.19 27.38
CA ALA A 303 -8.43 -4.51 28.35
C ALA A 303 -8.67 -6.03 28.42
N ALA A 304 -8.72 -6.72 27.27
CA ALA A 304 -8.86 -8.17 27.23
C ALA A 304 -7.65 -8.94 27.81
N LEU A 305 -6.49 -8.29 27.89
CA LEU A 305 -5.27 -8.83 28.52
C LEU A 305 -5.15 -8.45 30.01
N GLY A 306 -6.10 -7.69 30.55
CA GLY A 306 -6.01 -7.16 31.92
C GLY A 306 -4.90 -6.11 32.10
N ALA A 307 -4.38 -5.52 31.02
CA ALA A 307 -3.30 -4.55 31.06
C ALA A 307 -3.81 -3.11 31.23
N PRO A 308 -3.13 -2.26 32.03
CA PRO A 308 -3.57 -0.89 32.28
C PRO A 308 -3.57 -0.05 31.01
N SER A 309 -4.64 0.71 30.80
CA SER A 309 -4.69 1.74 29.76
C SER A 309 -3.86 2.93 30.23
N THR A 310 -2.73 3.20 29.59
CA THR A 310 -2.04 4.48 29.74
C THR A 310 -2.84 5.57 29.02
N ALA A 311 -4.00 5.92 29.54
CA ALA A 311 -4.74 7.09 29.12
C ALA A 311 -4.19 8.29 29.90
N ILE A 312 -3.45 9.18 29.23
CA ILE A 312 -3.24 10.53 29.75
C ILE A 312 -4.61 11.23 29.63
N PRO A 313 -5.21 11.74 30.71
CA PRO A 313 -6.45 12.49 30.60
C PRO A 313 -6.19 13.74 29.75
N LYS A 314 -7.03 13.95 28.74
CA LYS A 314 -7.09 15.25 28.05
C LYS A 314 -7.51 16.28 29.09
N ALA A 315 -6.59 17.15 29.48
CA ALA A 315 -6.93 18.35 30.23
C ALA A 315 -7.95 19.14 29.38
N VAL A 316 -9.16 19.29 29.92
CA VAL A 316 -10.16 20.20 29.41
C VAL A 316 -9.72 21.60 29.83
N SER A 317 -9.22 22.41 28.90
CA SER A 317 -9.04 23.84 29.12
C SER A 317 -10.42 24.49 29.12
N LYS A 318 -10.84 25.02 30.27
CA LYS A 318 -11.83 26.09 30.35
C LYS A 318 -11.24 27.39 29.81
#